data_AF-A0A920K787-F1
#
_entry.id   AF-A0A920K787-F1
#
_cell.length_a   1.000
_cell.length_b   1.000
_cell.length_c   1.000
_cell.angle_alpha   90.00
_cell.angle_beta   90.00
_cell.angle_gamma   90.00
#
_symmetry.space_group_name_H-M   'P 1'
#
loop_
_entity.id
_entity.type
_entity.pdbx_description
1 polymer ?
#
loop_
_entity_poly.entity_id
_entity_poly.type
_entity_poly.pdbx_seq_one_letter_code
_entity_poly.pdbx_strand_id
1 'polypeptide(L)'
;MQTRKATNRTKLIKAAATLIERDGYKNIDVTKVTKEAKLGYGTFYNHFSDITDLFEEITKEVIISIQDFVIDLTGHETSFLETDFYKELLSISCFLRVSYS
;
A
#
# COMPACT_ATOMS: atom_id res chain seq x y z
N MET A 1 0.49 -23.94 -5.92
CA MET A 1 1.94 -23.67 -5.82
C MET A 1 2.12 -22.16 -5.88
N GLN A 2 2.19 -21.45 -4.73
CA GLN A 2 2.42 -20.01 -4.74
C GLN A 2 3.83 -19.75 -5.29
N THR A 3 3.92 -19.05 -6.42
CA THR A 3 5.17 -18.71 -7.08
C THR A 3 5.99 -17.79 -6.17
N ARG A 4 7.31 -18.00 -6.10
CA ARG A 4 8.25 -17.18 -5.28
C ARG A 4 8.06 -15.67 -5.46
N LYS A 5 7.61 -15.24 -6.65
CA LYS A 5 7.25 -13.86 -6.98
C LYS A 5 6.08 -13.32 -6.13
N ALA A 6 5.00 -14.08 -6.00
CA ALA A 6 3.85 -13.68 -5.17
C ALA A 6 4.26 -13.54 -3.70
N THR A 7 5.10 -14.46 -3.21
CA THR A 7 5.61 -14.43 -1.83
C THR A 7 6.48 -13.21 -1.55
N ASN A 8 7.32 -12.79 -2.50
CA ASN A 8 8.19 -11.63 -2.33
C ASN A 8 7.40 -10.31 -2.38
N ARG A 9 6.38 -10.22 -3.25
CA ARG A 9 5.47 -9.07 -3.30
C ARG A 9 4.78 -8.85 -1.96
N THR A 10 4.19 -9.89 -1.37
CA THR A 10 3.53 -9.80 -0.07
C THR A 10 4.50 -9.40 1.05
N LYS A 11 5.76 -9.84 0.99
CA LYS A 11 6.80 -9.42 1.96
C LYS A 11 7.10 -7.93 1.88
N LEU A 12 7.16 -7.36 0.68
CA LEU A 12 7.38 -5.92 0.49
C LEU A 12 6.20 -5.11 1.06
N ILE A 13 4.97 -5.53 0.79
CA ILE A 13 3.76 -4.89 1.30
C ILE A 13 3.74 -4.93 2.84
N LYS A 14 3.99 -6.10 3.45
CA LYS A 14 4.05 -6.23 4.92
C LYS A 14 5.15 -5.40 5.55
N ALA A 15 6.33 -5.37 4.94
CA ALA A 15 7.45 -4.57 5.41
C ALA A 15 7.12 -3.07 5.39
N ALA A 16 6.50 -2.59 4.31
CA ALA A 16 6.05 -1.22 4.23
C ALA A 16 4.95 -0.90 5.26
N ALA A 17 3.95 -1.77 5.43
CA ALA A 17 2.93 -1.60 6.47
C ALA A 17 3.56 -1.49 7.88
N THR A 18 4.57 -2.31 8.18
CA THR A 18 5.31 -2.25 9.46
C THR A 18 6.05 -0.93 9.63
N LEU A 19 6.67 -0.42 8.56
CA LEU A 19 7.33 0.89 8.59
C LEU A 19 6.34 2.04 8.76
N ILE A 20 5.15 1.95 8.16
CA ILE A 20 4.08 2.93 8.32
C ILE A 20 3.61 2.95 9.78
N GLU A 21 3.38 1.79 10.37
CA GLU A 21 2.94 1.65 11.77
C GLU A 21 3.99 2.20 12.74
N ARG A 22 5.28 1.93 12.49
CA ARG A 22 6.38 2.33 13.38
C ARG A 22 6.81 3.80 13.22
N ASP A 23 7.02 4.24 12.00
CA ASP A 23 7.70 5.51 11.69
C ASP A 23 6.77 6.54 11.02
N GLY A 24 5.54 6.15 10.66
CA GLY A 24 4.60 6.96 9.92
C GLY A 24 4.92 7.07 8.41
N TYR A 25 3.95 7.56 7.64
CA TYR A 25 4.02 7.62 6.17
C TYR A 25 5.13 8.51 5.60
N LYS A 26 5.58 9.53 6.35
CA LYS A 26 6.43 10.61 5.81
C LYS A 26 7.87 10.22 5.51
N ASN A 27 8.34 9.09 6.02
CA ASN A 27 9.77 8.75 5.99
C ASN A 27 10.07 7.38 5.38
N ILE A 28 9.14 6.85 4.57
CA ILE A 28 9.33 5.59 3.84
C ILE A 28 10.13 5.83 2.56
N ASP A 29 11.08 4.93 2.33
CA ASP A 29 11.94 4.90 1.15
C ASP A 29 12.11 3.45 0.68
N VAL A 30 12.36 3.24 -0.61
CA VAL A 30 12.62 1.91 -1.21
C VAL A 30 13.72 1.17 -0.45
N THR A 31 14.75 1.90 -0.01
CA THR A 31 15.86 1.40 0.81
C THR A 31 15.39 0.79 2.13
N LYS A 32 14.49 1.49 2.83
CA LYS A 32 13.99 1.06 4.14
C LYS A 32 13.06 -0.14 3.98
N VAL A 33 12.17 -0.10 2.98
CA VAL A 33 11.23 -1.18 2.68
C VAL A 33 11.98 -2.46 2.32
N THR A 34 12.95 -2.38 1.41
CA THR A 34 13.75 -3.55 1.00
C THR A 34 14.56 -4.14 2.14
N LYS A 35 15.16 -3.28 2.98
CA LYS A 35 15.87 -3.69 4.19
C LYS A 35 14.97 -4.39 5.19
N GLU A 36 13.79 -3.84 5.46
CA GLU A 36 12.80 -4.41 6.38
C GLU A 36 12.24 -5.74 5.82
N ALA A 37 12.00 -5.82 4.51
CA ALA A 37 11.55 -7.04 3.83
C ALA A 37 12.65 -8.12 3.70
N LYS A 38 13.92 -7.78 4.01
CA LYS A 38 15.11 -8.62 3.79
C LYS A 38 15.25 -9.06 2.33
N LEU A 39 14.97 -8.15 1.40
CA LEU A 39 15.06 -8.37 -0.04
C LEU A 39 16.05 -7.38 -0.67
N GLY A 40 16.66 -7.76 -1.79
CA GLY A 40 17.55 -6.85 -2.53
C GLY A 40 16.78 -5.81 -3.34
N TYR A 41 17.40 -4.66 -3.62
CA TYR A 41 16.82 -3.58 -4.43
C TYR A 41 16.26 -4.06 -5.78
N GLY A 42 16.97 -4.93 -6.49
CA GLY A 42 16.48 -5.47 -7.77
C GLY A 42 15.21 -6.32 -7.64
N THR A 43 14.90 -6.83 -6.45
CA THR A 43 13.63 -7.54 -6.20
C THR A 43 12.47 -6.56 -6.09
N PHE A 44 12.70 -5.36 -5.55
CA PHE A 44 11.67 -4.31 -5.49
C PHE A 44 11.24 -3.90 -6.89
N TYR A 45 12.20 -3.53 -7.74
CA TYR A 45 11.93 -3.07 -9.11
C TYR A 45 11.37 -4.14 -10.05
N ASN A 46 11.42 -5.42 -9.65
CA ASN A 46 10.72 -6.49 -10.36
C ASN A 46 9.20 -6.53 -10.05
N HIS A 47 8.77 -5.84 -9.00
CA HIS A 47 7.40 -5.86 -8.50
C HIS A 47 6.73 -4.49 -8.51
N PHE A 48 7.47 -3.42 -8.27
CA PHE A 48 6.98 -2.06 -8.18
C PHE A 48 7.91 -1.11 -8.92
N SER A 49 7.36 -0.15 -9.66
CA SER A 49 8.18 0.81 -10.42
C SER A 49 8.82 1.86 -9.51
N ASP A 50 8.09 2.29 -8.49
CA ASP A 50 8.53 3.25 -7.49
C ASP A 50 7.77 3.07 -6.17
N ILE A 51 8.05 3.93 -5.19
CA ILE A 51 7.45 3.83 -3.86
C ILE A 51 5.95 4.16 -3.83
N THR A 52 5.48 5.01 -4.75
CA THR A 52 4.07 5.39 -4.91
C THR A 52 3.25 4.19 -5.34
N ASP A 53 3.76 3.40 -6.29
CA ASP A 53 3.13 2.16 -6.76
C ASP A 53 2.94 1.14 -5.61
N LEU A 54 3.93 1.04 -4.71
CA LEU A 54 3.79 0.26 -3.48
C LEU A 54 2.69 0.82 -2.56
N PHE A 55 2.61 2.14 -2.39
CA PHE A 55 1.59 2.78 -1.56
C PHE A 55 0.18 2.61 -2.13
N GLU A 56 0.02 2.73 -3.44
CA GLU A 56 -1.25 2.46 -4.12
C GLU A 56 -1.71 1.04 -3.83
N GLU A 57 -0.79 0.08 -3.91
CA GLU A 57 -1.11 -1.31 -3.62
C GLU A 57 -1.51 -1.55 -2.16
N ILE A 58 -0.79 -0.96 -1.21
CA ILE A 58 -1.15 -1.04 0.22
C ILE A 58 -2.54 -0.43 0.45
N THR A 59 -2.81 0.70 -0.19
CA THR A 59 -4.11 1.38 -0.08
C THR A 59 -5.22 0.50 -0.66
N LYS A 60 -4.96 -0.19 -1.77
CA LYS A 60 -5.90 -1.16 -2.36
C LYS A 60 -6.24 -2.29 -1.41
N GLU A 61 -5.22 -2.94 -0.85
CA GLU A 61 -5.41 -4.03 0.11
C GLU A 61 -6.20 -3.58 1.34
N VAL A 62 -5.92 -2.37 1.85
CA VAL A 62 -6.68 -1.82 2.99
C VAL A 62 -8.13 -1.57 2.61
N ILE A 63 -8.40 -0.95 1.46
CA ILE A 63 -9.76 -0.68 0.99
C ILE A 63 -10.54 -1.99 0.81
N ILE A 64 -9.94 -3.00 0.18
CA ILE A 64 -10.56 -4.33 0.01
C ILE A 64 -10.85 -4.95 1.37
N SER A 65 -9.91 -4.88 2.32
CA SER A 65 -10.14 -5.43 3.67
C SER A 65 -11.30 -4.74 4.41
N ILE A 66 -11.45 -3.42 4.22
CA ILE A 66 -12.56 -2.65 4.78
C ILE A 66 -13.86 -3.05 4.07
N GLN A 67 -13.82 -3.22 2.75
CA GLN A 67 -14.96 -3.65 1.94
C GLN A 67 -15.46 -5.03 2.39
N ASP A 68 -14.56 -6.00 2.55
CA ASP A 68 -14.85 -7.34 3.05
C ASP A 68 -15.47 -7.28 4.45
N PHE A 69 -14.91 -6.44 5.34
CA PHE A 69 -15.45 -6.24 6.68
C PHE A 69 -16.86 -5.61 6.67
N VAL A 70 -17.10 -4.64 5.80
CA VAL A 70 -18.43 -4.02 5.63
C VAL A 70 -19.43 -5.02 5.07
N ILE A 71 -19.03 -5.86 4.11
CA ILE A 71 -19.87 -6.92 3.55
C ILE A 71 -20.22 -7.95 4.65
N ASP A 72 -19.26 -8.36 5.46
CA ASP A 72 -19.48 -9.30 6.57
C ASP A 72 -20.46 -8.75 7.61
N LEU A 73 -20.40 -7.44 7.88
CA LEU A 73 -21.31 -6.78 8.82
C LEU A 73 -22.70 -6.44 8.25
N THR A 74 -22.80 -6.13 6.96
CA THR A 74 -24.02 -5.55 6.36
C THR A 74 -24.73 -6.46 5.35
N GLY A 75 -24.07 -7.52 4.87
CA GLY A 75 -24.61 -8.46 3.88
C GLY A 75 -24.84 -7.88 2.49
N HIS A 76 -24.46 -6.62 2.23
CA HIS A 76 -24.64 -5.94 0.96
C HIS A 76 -23.30 -5.76 0.24
N GLU A 77 -23.22 -6.19 -1.02
CA GLU A 77 -22.06 -5.97 -1.88
C GLU A 77 -21.83 -4.48 -2.14
N THR A 78 -20.79 -3.92 -1.56
CA THR A 78 -20.37 -2.53 -1.78
C THR A 78 -19.60 -2.42 -3.09
N SER A 79 -20.27 -2.48 -4.24
CA SER A 79 -19.68 -2.32 -5.59
C SER A 79 -19.09 -0.92 -5.89
N PHE A 80 -18.97 -0.03 -4.91
CA PHE A 80 -18.80 1.42 -5.14
C PHE A 80 -17.40 1.99 -4.82
N LEU A 81 -16.51 1.23 -4.17
CA LEU A 81 -15.26 1.78 -3.62
C LEU A 81 -14.04 1.76 -4.56
N GLU A 82 -14.14 1.21 -5.77
CA GLU A 82 -12.95 0.88 -6.57
C GLU A 82 -12.33 2.06 -7.35
N THR A 83 -13.06 3.15 -7.66
CA THR A 83 -12.52 4.17 -8.61
C THR A 83 -12.50 5.60 -8.08
N ASP A 84 -13.46 6.01 -7.26
CA ASP A 84 -13.59 7.41 -6.83
C ASP A 84 -12.85 7.70 -5.51
N PHE A 85 -12.72 6.70 -4.63
CA PHE A 85 -12.04 6.88 -3.36
C PHE A 85 -10.52 7.03 -3.50
N TYR A 86 -9.89 6.33 -4.47
CA TYR A 86 -8.46 6.50 -4.77
C TYR A 86 -8.13 7.92 -5.21
N LYS A 87 -9.04 8.58 -5.95
CA LYS A 87 -8.87 9.98 -6.34
C LYS A 87 -9.02 10.93 -5.16
N GLU A 88 -9.99 10.68 -4.27
CA GLU A 88 -10.15 11.48 -3.05
C GLU A 88 -8.94 11.35 -2.12
N LEU A 89 -8.42 10.14 -1.92
CA LEU A 89 -7.28 9.90 -1.03
C LEU A 89 -5.96 10.43 -1.62
N LEU A 90 -5.77 10.33 -2.95
CA LEU A 90 -4.67 10.98 -3.66
C LEU A 90 -4.78 12.51 -3.57
N SER A 91 -5.99 13.07 -3.64
CA SER A 91 -6.24 14.50 -3.46
C SER A 91 -5.91 14.99 -2.04
N ILE A 92 -6.18 14.16 -1.02
CA ILE A 92 -5.83 14.46 0.38
C ILE A 92 -4.30 14.47 0.58
N SER A 93 -3.57 13.55 -0.05
CA SER A 93 -2.10 13.56 -0.02
C SER A 93 -1.49 14.77 -0.75
N CYS A 94 -2.16 15.27 -1.80
CA CYS A 94 -1.79 16.50 -2.50
C CYS A 94 -2.02 17.74 -1.61
N PHE A 95 -3.10 17.76 -0.83
CA PHE A 95 -3.44 18.86 0.07
C PHE A 95 -2.44 19.03 1.23
N LEU A 96 -1.86 17.93 1.73
CA LEU A 96 -0.84 17.99 2.79
C LEU A 96 0.56 18.44 2.31
N ARG A 97 0.76 18.65 1.00
CA ARG A 97 2.02 19.18 0.44
C ARG A 97 2.06 20.72 0.40
N VAL A 98 0.96 21.42 0.71
CA VAL A 98 0.84 22.88 0.57
C VAL A 98 1.01 23.65 1.89
N SER A 99 1.08 23.00 3.06
CA SER A 99 1.25 23.70 4.36
C SER A 99 2.69 23.80 4.88
N TYR A 100 3.70 23.38 4.10
CA TYR A 100 5.12 23.64 4.40
C TYR A 100 5.75 24.38 3.22
N SER A 101 5.43 25.67 3.08
CA SER A 101 6.28 26.65 2.42
C SER A 101 6.24 27.97 3.18
#